data_AF-A0A5A9PQC2-F1
#
_entry.id   AF-A0A5A9PQC2-F1
#
_cell.length_a   1.000
_cell.length_b   1.000
_cell.length_c   1.000
_cell.angle_alpha   90.00
_cell.angle_beta   90.00
_cell.angle_gamma   90.00
#
_symmetry.space_group_name_H-M   'P 1'
#
loop_
_entity.id
_entity.type
_entity.pdbx_description
1 polymer ?
#
loop_
_entity_poly.entity_id
_entity_poly.type
_entity_poly.pdbx_seq_one_letter_code
_entity_poly.pdbx_strand_id
1 'polypeptide(L)'
;MDHFEKDLVDALTDIVKAGNWQCVGDKSKFKSPCTKLYSDDGEHIVLVHTEDDTFWAMDSSCPHEDSLPVEINENMLCSWATKILQTPDPQEKVSLTKMVQEKWKSWEITEIGESSPPSQPSRKDSLTVLEPGKIKRGKGGTLASRIALLHSLANIEQWAIDLSWDIIARFSTFTLSTGEPLPREFFDDFVKVAGDEAKHYQLLEQRIMELGSFFGALPVHNGLWQSATDTSHDLLARLAIVHMVHEARGLDVYPQTLSRFAAHGDSSSVKVLEVIYTDEITHVAAGLRWFTYICSKEGWDSLKTFHDLVKLHFKGFLKPPFNTEGRNTAGMTEEWYVPLVKPSNIQKTS
;
A
#
# COMPACT_ATOMS: atom_id res chain seq x y z
N MET A 1 -39.14 32.21 -3.68
CA MET A 1 -39.45 30.79 -3.89
C MET A 1 -40.69 30.48 -3.10
N ASP A 2 -41.57 29.74 -3.76
CA ASP A 2 -43.01 29.73 -3.55
C ASP A 2 -43.43 29.00 -2.28
N HIS A 3 -44.61 29.35 -1.75
CA HIS A 3 -45.26 28.57 -0.71
C HIS A 3 -45.48 27.14 -1.19
N PHE A 4 -45.10 26.16 -0.38
CA PHE A 4 -45.39 24.76 -0.62
C PHE A 4 -46.90 24.53 -0.71
N GLU A 5 -47.34 23.69 -1.64
CA GLU A 5 -48.73 23.28 -1.76
C GLU A 5 -49.18 22.63 -0.45
N LYS A 6 -50.37 23.03 0.01
CA LYS A 6 -50.96 22.62 1.28
C LYS A 6 -50.99 21.08 1.44
N ASP A 7 -51.11 20.37 0.33
CA ASP A 7 -51.18 18.92 0.29
C ASP A 7 -49.83 18.24 0.64
N LEU A 8 -48.69 18.88 0.35
CA LEU A 8 -47.36 18.39 0.76
C LEU A 8 -47.14 18.58 2.27
N VAL A 9 -47.63 19.69 2.81
CA VAL A 9 -47.58 20.00 4.24
C VAL A 9 -48.48 19.04 5.02
N ASP A 10 -49.66 18.72 4.51
CA ASP A 10 -50.59 17.79 5.14
C ASP A 10 -50.05 16.34 5.09
N ALA A 11 -49.41 15.92 3.99
CA ALA A 11 -48.78 14.59 3.88
C ALA A 11 -47.59 14.39 4.83
N LEU A 12 -46.74 15.41 5.00
CA LEU A 12 -45.62 15.35 5.95
C LEU A 12 -46.11 15.40 7.40
N THR A 13 -47.20 16.12 7.65
CA THR A 13 -47.84 16.22 8.98
C THR A 13 -48.41 14.87 9.43
N ASP A 14 -49.00 14.09 8.52
CA ASP A 14 -49.52 12.76 8.85
C ASP A 14 -48.43 11.72 9.11
N ILE A 15 -47.27 11.83 8.44
CA ILE A 15 -46.09 10.99 8.69
C ILE A 15 -45.50 11.28 10.08
N VAL A 16 -45.45 12.55 10.48
CA VAL A 16 -44.95 12.96 11.81
C VAL A 16 -45.93 12.60 12.93
N LYS A 17 -47.25 12.66 12.71
CA LYS A 17 -48.25 12.28 13.72
C LYS A 17 -48.32 10.78 13.99
N ALA A 18 -47.85 9.94 13.06
CA ALA A 18 -47.84 8.49 13.19
C ALA A 18 -46.64 7.93 13.99
N GLY A 19 -45.64 8.75 14.34
CA GLY A 19 -44.50 8.32 15.15
C GLY A 19 -44.19 9.35 16.25
N ASN A 20 -43.95 8.91 17.48
CA ASN A 20 -43.68 9.79 18.62
C ASN A 20 -42.34 10.54 18.49
N TRP A 21 -42.33 11.78 17.99
CA TRP A 21 -41.12 12.64 18.02
C TRP A 21 -41.25 13.76 19.06
N GLN A 22 -40.21 13.95 19.90
CA GLN A 22 -40.11 15.02 20.90
C GLN A 22 -38.92 15.95 20.62
N CYS A 23 -39.04 17.21 21.07
CA CYS A 23 -38.03 18.26 20.92
C CYS A 23 -36.78 18.01 21.80
N VAL A 24 -35.58 18.07 21.22
CA VAL A 24 -34.30 17.61 21.82
C VAL A 24 -33.31 18.71 22.22
N GLY A 25 -33.67 20.00 22.15
CA GLY A 25 -32.91 21.09 22.82
C GLY A 25 -32.58 22.32 21.98
N ASP A 26 -31.70 23.18 22.52
CA ASP A 26 -31.38 24.53 22.02
C ASP A 26 -30.24 24.55 20.99
N LYS A 27 -30.43 25.28 19.87
CA LYS A 27 -29.51 25.44 18.72
C LYS A 27 -28.08 25.80 19.13
N SER A 28 -27.91 26.57 20.20
CA SER A 28 -26.60 27.04 20.67
C SER A 28 -25.66 25.93 21.17
N LYS A 29 -26.16 24.71 21.37
CA LYS A 29 -25.39 23.57 21.89
C LYS A 29 -24.77 22.68 20.81
N PHE A 30 -25.09 22.88 19.52
CA PHE A 30 -24.63 22.01 18.43
C PHE A 30 -23.60 22.73 17.56
N LYS A 31 -22.32 22.32 17.64
CA LYS A 31 -21.17 22.95 16.96
C LYS A 31 -20.65 22.18 15.73
N SER A 32 -21.33 21.10 15.33
CA SER A 32 -20.92 20.21 14.24
C SER A 32 -22.05 20.08 13.21
N PRO A 33 -21.77 19.91 11.91
CA PRO A 33 -22.78 19.77 10.84
C PRO A 33 -23.68 18.52 10.99
N CYS A 34 -23.30 17.62 11.90
CA CYS A 34 -24.09 16.46 12.29
C CYS A 34 -23.98 16.21 13.80
N THR A 35 -25.10 15.85 14.44
CA THR A 35 -25.13 15.38 15.83
C THR A 35 -25.87 14.04 15.93
N LYS A 36 -25.21 13.03 16.52
CA LYS A 36 -25.80 11.72 16.83
C LYS A 36 -26.50 11.76 18.18
N LEU A 37 -27.75 11.32 18.21
CA LEU A 37 -28.52 11.15 19.44
C LEU A 37 -28.69 9.64 19.70
N TYR A 38 -28.28 9.21 20.89
CA TYR A 38 -28.32 7.82 21.31
C TYR A 38 -29.54 7.61 22.19
N SER A 39 -30.34 6.58 21.90
CA SER A 39 -31.38 6.07 22.79
C SER A 39 -30.95 4.74 23.40
N ASP A 40 -31.44 4.43 24.60
CA ASP A 40 -31.04 3.26 25.39
C ASP A 40 -31.50 1.91 24.78
N ASP A 41 -32.38 1.96 23.78
CA ASP A 41 -32.96 0.86 23.02
C ASP A 41 -32.25 0.55 21.69
N GLY A 42 -31.19 1.30 21.34
CA GLY A 42 -30.23 0.92 20.29
C GLY A 42 -30.54 1.39 18.87
N GLU A 43 -31.59 2.18 18.65
CA GLU A 43 -31.86 2.82 17.36
C GLU A 43 -31.31 4.26 17.36
N HIS A 44 -30.18 4.48 16.66
CA HIS A 44 -29.51 5.77 16.63
C HIS A 44 -30.02 6.64 15.48
N ILE A 45 -30.38 7.89 15.78
CA ILE A 45 -30.84 8.87 14.79
C ILE A 45 -29.76 9.93 14.61
N VAL A 46 -29.48 10.24 13.35
CA VAL A 46 -28.54 11.27 12.95
C VAL A 46 -29.30 12.50 12.46
N LEU A 47 -29.00 13.67 13.03
CA LEU A 47 -29.50 14.96 12.54
C LEU A 47 -28.42 15.63 11.68
N VAL A 48 -28.73 15.90 10.41
CA VAL A 48 -27.85 16.60 9.47
C VAL A 48 -28.40 17.99 9.19
N HIS A 49 -27.53 19.01 9.28
CA HIS A 49 -27.86 20.41 9.03
C HIS A 49 -27.32 20.86 7.67
N THR A 50 -28.10 21.65 6.93
CA THR A 50 -27.67 22.28 5.68
C THR A 50 -27.52 23.80 5.83
N GLU A 51 -26.73 24.42 4.94
CA GLU A 51 -26.44 25.87 4.99
C GLU A 51 -27.70 26.77 4.91
N ASP A 52 -28.82 26.22 4.42
CA ASP A 52 -30.12 26.88 4.35
C ASP A 52 -31.00 26.72 5.62
N ASP A 53 -30.38 26.40 6.77
CA ASP A 53 -31.03 26.27 8.09
C ASP A 53 -32.13 25.20 8.17
N THR A 54 -32.07 24.18 7.31
CA THR A 54 -33.03 23.06 7.23
C THR A 54 -32.45 21.79 7.87
N PHE A 55 -33.29 21.02 8.57
CA PHE A 55 -32.89 19.77 9.24
C PHE A 55 -33.47 18.54 8.54
N TRP A 56 -32.64 17.51 8.40
CA TRP A 56 -33.04 16.21 7.86
C TRP A 56 -32.62 15.10 8.84
N ALA A 57 -33.51 14.14 9.09
CA ALA A 57 -33.27 12.98 9.95
C ALA A 57 -33.14 11.71 9.11
N MET A 58 -32.16 10.87 9.44
CA MET A 58 -31.87 9.62 8.74
C MET A 58 -31.54 8.50 9.73
N ASP A 59 -31.90 7.27 9.34
CA ASP A 59 -31.47 6.00 9.93
C ASP A 59 -29.93 5.92 9.98
N SER A 60 -29.43 5.66 11.19
CA SER A 60 -28.10 5.23 11.71
C SER A 60 -26.80 5.35 10.89
N SER A 61 -26.80 5.38 9.57
CA SER A 61 -25.62 5.52 8.72
C SER A 61 -25.51 6.93 8.14
N CYS A 62 -24.50 7.70 8.54
CA CYS A 62 -24.28 9.02 7.98
C CYS A 62 -23.21 8.99 6.86
N PRO A 63 -23.46 9.55 5.66
CA PRO A 63 -22.54 9.47 4.51
C PRO A 63 -21.13 10.05 4.73
N HIS A 64 -20.97 10.93 5.72
CA HIS A 64 -19.66 11.48 6.10
C HIS A 64 -18.89 10.62 7.10
N GLU A 65 -19.44 9.47 7.53
CA GLU A 65 -18.76 8.56 8.45
C GLU A 65 -17.61 7.78 7.77
N ASP A 66 -17.56 7.76 6.43
CA ASP A 66 -16.39 7.30 5.65
C ASP A 66 -15.55 8.44 5.03
N SER A 67 -15.90 9.71 5.28
CA SER A 67 -15.24 10.84 4.60
C SER A 67 -15.47 12.20 5.26
N LEU A 68 -15.23 12.32 6.56
CA LEU A 68 -14.66 13.59 7.02
C LEU A 68 -13.24 13.65 6.45
N PRO A 69 -12.84 14.72 5.73
CA PRO A 69 -11.43 14.91 5.46
C PRO A 69 -10.77 14.98 6.84
N VAL A 70 -10.04 13.92 7.21
CA VAL A 70 -9.04 14.01 8.26
C VAL A 70 -8.27 15.27 7.89
N GLU A 71 -8.29 16.29 8.75
CA GLU A 71 -7.39 17.43 8.56
C GLU A 71 -6.00 16.82 8.55
N ILE A 72 -5.46 16.64 7.35
CA ILE A 72 -4.13 16.09 7.16
C ILE A 72 -3.26 17.15 7.81
N ASN A 73 -2.56 16.79 8.88
CA ASN A 73 -1.47 17.63 9.30
C ASN A 73 -0.42 17.56 8.18
N GLU A 74 -0.45 18.57 7.29
CA GLU A 74 0.34 18.59 6.07
C GLU A 74 1.84 18.61 6.35
N ASN A 75 2.24 18.88 7.61
CA ASN A 75 3.62 18.91 8.04
C ASN A 75 4.14 17.54 8.54
N MET A 76 3.27 16.52 8.63
CA MET A 76 3.61 15.18 9.13
C MET A 76 3.62 14.14 8.00
N LEU A 77 4.73 13.41 7.87
CA LEU A 77 4.91 12.36 6.87
C LEU A 77 3.87 11.23 6.99
N CYS A 78 3.57 10.79 8.22
CA CYS A 78 2.62 9.72 8.50
C CYS A 78 1.17 10.06 8.09
N SER A 79 0.77 11.33 8.20
CA SER A 79 -0.54 11.79 7.72
C SER A 79 -0.66 11.61 6.20
N TRP A 80 0.40 11.95 5.47
CA TRP A 80 0.47 11.74 4.02
C TRP A 80 0.54 10.26 3.64
N ALA A 81 1.34 9.46 4.35
CA ALA A 81 1.44 8.02 4.14
C ALA A 81 0.06 7.36 4.27
N THR A 82 -0.70 7.70 5.32
CA THR A 82 -2.07 7.20 5.52
C THR A 82 -3.01 7.64 4.41
N LYS A 83 -2.96 8.91 4.00
CA LYS A 83 -3.76 9.41 2.86
C LYS A 83 -3.47 8.62 1.58
N ILE A 84 -2.19 8.38 1.27
CA ILE A 84 -1.78 7.65 0.06
C ILE A 84 -2.28 6.20 0.11
N LEU A 85 -2.18 5.54 1.26
CA LEU A 85 -2.73 4.19 1.45
C LEU A 85 -4.26 4.17 1.27
N GLN A 86 -4.96 5.23 1.63
CA GLN A 86 -6.41 5.38 1.44
C GLN A 86 -6.80 5.83 0.03
N THR A 87 -5.87 6.26 -0.81
CA THR A 87 -6.15 6.67 -2.20
C THR A 87 -6.40 5.45 -3.08
N PRO A 88 -7.62 5.26 -3.64
CA PRO A 88 -7.97 4.08 -4.41
C PRO A 88 -7.48 4.14 -5.87
N ASP A 89 -7.40 5.34 -6.45
CA ASP A 89 -7.00 5.53 -7.84
C ASP A 89 -5.47 5.44 -8.00
N PRO A 90 -4.95 4.58 -8.89
CA PRO A 90 -3.51 4.34 -8.99
C PRO A 90 -2.74 5.55 -9.53
N GLN A 91 -3.35 6.39 -10.37
CA GLN A 91 -2.70 7.59 -10.91
C GLN A 91 -2.67 8.72 -9.89
N GLU A 92 -3.75 8.87 -9.12
CA GLU A 92 -3.78 9.79 -7.99
C GLU A 92 -2.75 9.39 -6.93
N LYS A 93 -2.66 8.09 -6.61
CA LYS A 93 -1.66 7.54 -5.68
C LYS A 93 -0.22 7.87 -6.08
N VAL A 94 0.10 7.70 -7.37
CA VAL A 94 1.41 8.08 -7.94
C VAL A 94 1.65 9.58 -7.81
N SER A 95 0.65 10.38 -8.14
CA SER A 95 0.75 11.85 -8.09
C SER A 95 1.00 12.34 -6.67
N LEU A 96 0.26 11.81 -5.69
CA LEU A 96 0.46 12.10 -4.27
C LEU A 96 1.82 11.64 -3.78
N THR A 97 2.24 10.41 -4.13
CA THR A 97 3.55 9.87 -3.74
C THR A 97 4.69 10.77 -4.20
N LYS A 98 4.67 11.22 -5.46
CA LYS A 98 5.69 12.12 -6.00
C LYS A 98 5.67 13.50 -5.34
N MET A 99 4.49 14.04 -5.12
CA MET A 99 4.33 15.33 -4.44
C MET A 99 4.88 15.29 -3.01
N VAL A 100 4.57 14.23 -2.24
CA VAL A 100 5.06 14.05 -0.86
C VAL A 100 6.57 13.78 -0.86
N GLN A 101 7.08 13.00 -1.81
CA GLN A 101 8.53 12.80 -1.96
C GLN A 101 9.26 14.14 -2.15
N GLU A 102 8.78 15.02 -3.01
CA GLU A 102 9.40 16.33 -3.23
C GLU A 102 9.28 17.23 -2.01
N LYS A 103 8.11 17.28 -1.35
CA LYS A 103 7.92 18.03 -0.10
C LYS A 103 8.83 17.55 1.04
N TRP A 104 9.06 16.25 1.13
CA TRP A 104 9.96 15.66 2.12
C TRP A 104 11.42 16.01 1.85
N LYS A 105 11.85 15.99 0.58
CA LYS A 105 13.19 16.41 0.15
C LYS A 105 13.42 17.92 0.32
N SER A 106 12.39 18.74 0.09
CA SER A 106 12.46 20.20 0.20
C SER A 106 12.33 20.71 1.64
N TRP A 107 12.16 19.82 2.63
CA TRP A 107 11.90 20.15 4.03
C TRP A 107 10.62 20.94 4.27
N GLU A 108 9.64 20.84 3.36
CA GLU A 108 8.27 21.35 3.60
C GLU A 108 7.48 20.45 4.55
N ILE A 109 7.76 19.13 4.53
CA ILE A 109 7.30 18.19 5.57
C ILE A 109 8.49 18.00 6.51
N THR A 110 8.36 18.50 7.74
CA THR A 110 9.47 18.49 8.71
C THR A 110 9.36 17.40 9.77
N GLU A 111 8.17 16.86 9.99
CA GLU A 111 7.90 15.89 11.04
C GLU A 111 7.56 14.51 10.47
N ILE A 112 8.00 13.45 11.16
CA ILE A 112 7.56 12.08 10.85
C ILE A 112 6.09 11.93 11.25
N GLY A 113 5.74 12.34 12.47
CA GLY A 113 4.41 12.21 13.03
C GLY A 113 4.01 10.76 13.33
N GLU A 114 2.79 10.57 13.83
CA GLU A 114 2.19 9.27 14.08
C GLU A 114 0.85 9.20 13.34
N SER A 115 0.49 8.00 12.87
CA SER A 115 -0.82 7.77 12.26
C SER A 115 -1.24 6.32 12.43
N SER A 116 -2.52 6.04 12.26
CA SER A 116 -3.05 4.68 12.17
C SER A 116 -3.34 4.34 10.71
N PRO A 117 -2.39 3.72 9.97
CA PRO A 117 -2.63 3.35 8.58
C PRO A 117 -3.73 2.30 8.49
N PRO A 118 -4.50 2.25 7.39
CA PRO A 118 -5.52 1.23 7.21
C PRO A 118 -4.92 -0.18 7.23
N SER A 119 -5.72 -1.18 7.57
CA SER A 119 -5.28 -2.59 7.57
C SER A 119 -4.92 -3.10 6.17
N GLN A 120 -5.57 -2.52 5.16
CA GLN A 120 -5.28 -2.73 3.75
C GLN A 120 -5.45 -1.42 2.99
N PRO A 121 -4.63 -1.13 1.96
CA PRO A 121 -4.74 0.08 1.19
C PRO A 121 -5.97 -0.01 0.28
N SER A 122 -6.59 1.14 0.03
CA SER A 122 -7.75 1.26 -0.84
C SER A 122 -7.40 0.87 -2.27
N ARG A 123 -8.40 0.35 -2.97
CA ARG A 123 -8.35 0.03 -4.39
C ARG A 123 -9.62 0.56 -5.05
N LYS A 124 -9.51 0.99 -6.30
CA LYS A 124 -10.66 1.40 -7.10
C LYS A 124 -11.62 0.23 -7.30
N ASP A 125 -12.92 0.45 -7.06
CA ASP A 125 -13.96 -0.58 -7.16
C ASP A 125 -14.05 -1.25 -8.53
N SER A 126 -13.61 -0.55 -9.58
CA SER A 126 -13.56 -1.08 -10.94
C SER A 126 -12.50 -2.18 -11.15
N LEU A 127 -11.56 -2.36 -10.23
CA LEU A 127 -10.50 -3.38 -10.36
C LEU A 127 -11.02 -4.76 -9.98
N THR A 128 -10.92 -5.71 -10.92
CA THR A 128 -11.21 -7.11 -10.62
C THR A 128 -10.02 -7.73 -9.87
N VAL A 129 -10.20 -8.04 -8.58
CA VAL A 129 -9.16 -8.67 -7.75
C VAL A 129 -9.37 -10.19 -7.72
N LEU A 130 -8.31 -10.95 -8.00
CA LEU A 130 -8.27 -12.40 -7.89
C LEU A 130 -7.32 -12.86 -6.79
N GLU A 131 -7.66 -14.01 -6.21
CA GLU A 131 -6.80 -14.70 -5.24
C GLU A 131 -5.42 -15.03 -5.82
N PRO A 132 -4.36 -15.00 -4.99
CA PRO A 132 -3.01 -15.38 -5.41
C PRO A 132 -2.98 -16.76 -6.07
N GLY A 133 -2.28 -16.87 -7.20
CA GLY A 133 -2.13 -18.13 -7.94
C GLY A 133 -3.23 -18.44 -8.96
N LYS A 134 -4.32 -17.65 -9.02
CA LYS A 134 -5.38 -17.80 -10.04
C LYS A 134 -5.11 -17.04 -11.34
N ILE A 135 -4.11 -16.15 -11.36
CA ILE A 135 -3.72 -15.39 -12.56
C ILE A 135 -2.77 -16.20 -13.43
N LYS A 136 -3.16 -16.45 -14.68
CA LYS A 136 -2.27 -17.02 -15.70
C LYS A 136 -1.30 -15.94 -16.19
N ARG A 137 -0.03 -16.04 -15.80
CA ARG A 137 1.02 -15.15 -16.29
C ARG A 137 1.29 -15.38 -17.77
N GLY A 138 1.47 -14.29 -18.51
CA GLY A 138 1.93 -14.34 -19.90
C GLY A 138 3.32 -14.98 -20.02
N LYS A 139 3.61 -15.60 -21.16
CA LYS A 139 4.95 -16.11 -21.54
C LYS A 139 5.80 -15.11 -22.34
N GLY A 140 5.24 -13.99 -22.79
CA GLY A 140 5.89 -12.91 -23.56
C GLY A 140 5.86 -13.07 -25.08
N GLY A 141 5.43 -14.23 -25.61
CA GLY A 141 5.52 -14.52 -27.04
C GLY A 141 4.54 -13.79 -27.95
N THR A 142 3.34 -13.48 -27.44
CA THR A 142 2.30 -12.76 -28.19
C THR A 142 2.08 -11.37 -27.60
N LEU A 143 1.47 -10.45 -28.36
CA LEU A 143 1.12 -9.11 -27.87
C LEU A 143 0.28 -9.18 -26.58
N ALA A 144 -0.81 -9.97 -26.60
CA ALA A 144 -1.65 -10.18 -25.42
C ALA A 144 -0.85 -10.71 -24.22
N SER A 145 0.10 -11.61 -24.47
CA SER A 145 0.96 -12.14 -23.43
C SER A 145 1.98 -11.14 -22.89
N ARG A 146 2.45 -10.19 -23.70
CA ARG A 146 3.34 -9.09 -23.25
C ARG A 146 2.57 -8.09 -22.40
N ILE A 147 1.37 -7.71 -22.84
CA ILE A 147 0.44 -6.87 -22.07
C ILE A 147 0.17 -7.51 -20.71
N ALA A 148 -0.12 -8.81 -20.65
CA ALA A 148 -0.37 -9.51 -19.39
C ALA A 148 0.85 -9.54 -18.45
N LEU A 149 2.08 -9.60 -18.98
CA LEU A 149 3.29 -9.52 -18.16
C LEU A 149 3.50 -8.11 -17.60
N LEU A 150 3.41 -7.08 -18.46
CA LEU A 150 3.56 -5.68 -18.02
C LEU A 150 2.49 -5.27 -17.03
N HIS A 151 1.23 -5.68 -17.25
CA HIS A 151 0.12 -5.42 -16.33
C HIS A 151 0.34 -6.09 -14.96
N SER A 152 0.84 -7.34 -14.96
CA SER A 152 1.20 -8.01 -13.71
C SER A 152 2.33 -7.30 -12.96
N LEU A 153 3.31 -6.73 -13.66
CA LEU A 153 4.37 -5.93 -13.05
C LEU A 153 3.82 -4.61 -12.52
N ALA A 154 2.98 -3.90 -13.29
CA ALA A 154 2.34 -2.67 -12.83
C ALA A 154 1.50 -2.90 -11.55
N ASN A 155 0.84 -4.06 -11.44
CA ASN A 155 0.14 -4.42 -10.21
C ASN A 155 1.10 -4.64 -9.03
N ILE A 156 2.28 -5.21 -9.27
CA ILE A 156 3.33 -5.35 -8.25
C ILE A 156 3.79 -3.95 -7.80
N GLU A 157 4.06 -3.02 -8.73
CA GLU A 157 4.51 -1.68 -8.36
C GLU A 157 3.46 -0.90 -7.56
N GLN A 158 2.16 -1.06 -7.86
CA GLN A 158 1.11 -0.46 -7.03
C GLN A 158 1.14 -0.98 -5.59
N TRP A 159 1.42 -2.27 -5.40
CA TRP A 159 1.64 -2.82 -4.07
C TRP A 159 2.96 -2.34 -3.46
N ALA A 160 4.03 -2.17 -4.23
CA ALA A 160 5.32 -1.70 -3.74
C ALA A 160 5.25 -0.24 -3.23
N ILE A 161 4.49 0.64 -3.92
CA ILE A 161 4.16 1.98 -3.41
C ILE A 161 3.48 1.88 -2.05
N ASP A 162 2.44 1.04 -1.93
CA ASP A 162 1.72 0.87 -0.67
C ASP A 162 2.61 0.30 0.44
N LEU A 163 3.43 -0.70 0.14
CA LEU A 163 4.33 -1.32 1.11
C LEU A 163 5.35 -0.32 1.66
N SER A 164 5.85 0.57 0.80
CA SER A 164 6.80 1.62 1.16
C SER A 164 6.16 2.70 2.05
N TRP A 165 4.91 3.07 1.79
CA TRP A 165 4.18 3.99 2.68
C TRP A 165 3.70 3.32 3.97
N ASP A 166 3.36 2.03 3.91
CA ASP A 166 2.91 1.26 5.07
C ASP A 166 4.02 1.11 6.11
N ILE A 167 5.24 0.80 5.69
CA ILE A 167 6.34 0.65 6.65
C ILE A 167 6.67 1.99 7.35
N ILE A 168 6.55 3.12 6.64
CA ILE A 168 6.68 4.47 7.20
C ILE A 168 5.61 4.72 8.26
N ALA A 169 4.34 4.57 7.89
CA ALA A 169 3.23 4.90 8.79
C ALA A 169 3.16 3.96 10.00
N ARG A 170 3.25 2.65 9.74
CA ARG A 170 2.98 1.59 10.72
C ARG A 170 4.06 1.45 11.77
N PHE A 171 5.30 1.76 11.44
CA PHE A 171 6.44 1.62 12.35
C PHE A 171 7.06 2.98 12.74
N SER A 172 6.34 4.07 12.53
CA SER A 172 6.76 5.43 12.91
C SER A 172 7.05 5.59 14.41
N THR A 173 6.35 4.84 15.25
CA THR A 173 6.51 4.82 16.72
C THR A 173 7.44 3.72 17.22
N PHE A 174 8.07 2.95 16.32
CA PHE A 174 9.04 1.93 16.72
C PHE A 174 10.21 2.59 17.46
N THR A 175 10.57 1.99 18.59
CA THR A 175 11.72 2.40 19.40
C THR A 175 12.61 1.19 19.63
N LEU A 176 13.92 1.43 19.57
CA LEU A 176 14.93 0.46 19.95
C LEU A 176 14.84 0.17 21.46
N SER A 177 15.46 -0.92 21.93
CA SER A 177 15.53 -1.22 23.37
C SER A 177 16.23 -0.14 24.19
N THR A 178 17.01 0.73 23.55
CA THR A 178 17.61 1.93 24.15
C THR A 178 16.62 3.08 24.38
N GLY A 179 15.40 2.99 23.84
CA GLY A 179 14.41 4.07 23.81
C GLY A 179 14.61 5.08 22.67
N GLU A 180 15.64 4.90 21.83
CA GLU A 180 15.86 5.73 20.65
C GLU A 180 14.82 5.40 19.56
N PRO A 181 14.20 6.40 18.91
CA PRO A 181 13.34 6.18 17.75
C PRO A 181 14.17 5.76 16.53
N LEU A 182 13.50 5.31 15.47
CA LEU A 182 14.16 5.15 14.17
C LEU A 182 14.74 6.50 13.68
N PRO A 183 15.95 6.50 13.11
CA PRO A 183 16.56 7.72 12.59
C PRO A 183 15.81 8.21 11.33
N ARG A 184 15.91 9.51 11.02
CA ARG A 184 15.21 10.13 9.88
C ARG A 184 15.57 9.47 8.55
N GLU A 185 16.80 9.01 8.42
CA GLU A 185 17.34 8.33 7.25
C GLU A 185 16.53 7.07 6.88
N PHE A 186 15.90 6.41 7.86
CA PHE A 186 14.98 5.30 7.61
C PHE A 186 13.83 5.75 6.74
N PHE A 187 13.24 6.89 7.10
CA PHE A 187 12.13 7.49 6.38
C PHE A 187 12.59 8.08 5.05
N ASP A 188 13.77 8.70 4.99
CA ASP A 188 14.36 9.19 3.73
C ASP A 188 14.47 8.07 2.69
N ASP A 189 14.94 6.89 3.10
CA ASP A 189 15.07 5.75 2.21
C ASP A 189 13.72 5.22 1.73
N PHE A 190 12.74 5.02 2.62
CA PHE A 190 11.45 4.48 2.21
C PHE A 190 10.60 5.49 1.43
N VAL A 191 10.78 6.80 1.64
CA VAL A 191 10.21 7.85 0.77
C VAL A 191 10.88 7.82 -0.61
N LYS A 192 12.19 7.53 -0.68
CA LYS A 192 12.88 7.32 -1.96
C LYS A 192 12.30 6.10 -2.67
N VAL A 193 12.25 4.94 -2.00
CA VAL A 193 11.69 3.68 -2.55
C VAL A 193 10.26 3.92 -3.05
N ALA A 194 9.38 4.52 -2.25
CA ALA A 194 8.00 4.82 -2.66
C ALA A 194 7.93 5.64 -3.96
N GLY A 195 8.80 6.65 -4.12
CA GLY A 195 8.84 7.45 -5.35
C GLY A 195 9.44 6.72 -6.55
N ASP A 196 10.41 5.84 -6.33
CA ASP A 196 10.97 4.96 -7.37
C ASP A 196 9.87 3.98 -7.84
N GLU A 197 9.10 3.37 -6.94
CA GLU A 197 7.96 2.51 -7.31
C GLU A 197 6.84 3.27 -8.04
N ALA A 198 6.56 4.51 -7.63
CA ALA A 198 5.63 5.38 -8.35
C ALA A 198 6.10 5.70 -9.77
N LYS A 199 7.42 5.85 -9.97
CA LYS A 199 8.03 5.98 -11.31
C LYS A 199 7.93 4.67 -12.09
N HIS A 200 8.22 3.52 -11.49
CA HIS A 200 8.14 2.19 -12.13
C HIS A 200 6.73 1.93 -12.66
N TYR A 201 5.72 2.13 -11.81
CA TYR A 201 4.32 1.99 -12.20
C TYR A 201 3.97 2.87 -13.40
N GLN A 202 4.36 4.15 -13.37
CA GLN A 202 4.04 5.09 -14.44
C GLN A 202 4.68 4.68 -15.78
N LEU A 203 5.93 4.21 -15.76
CA LEU A 203 6.62 3.70 -16.95
C LEU A 203 5.90 2.47 -17.53
N LEU A 204 5.46 1.55 -16.66
CA LEU A 204 4.75 0.35 -17.06
C LEU A 204 3.35 0.68 -17.61
N GLU A 205 2.59 1.55 -16.96
CA GLU A 205 1.27 1.96 -17.43
C GLU A 205 1.35 2.66 -18.79
N GLN A 206 2.29 3.59 -18.95
CA GLN A 206 2.53 4.22 -20.25
C GLN A 206 2.82 3.18 -21.32
N ARG A 207 3.67 2.18 -21.02
CA ARG A 207 3.98 1.11 -21.97
C ARG A 207 2.77 0.24 -22.30
N ILE A 208 1.93 -0.06 -21.32
CA ILE A 208 0.68 -0.82 -21.52
C ILE A 208 -0.29 -0.04 -22.44
N MET A 209 -0.38 1.29 -22.26
CA MET A 209 -1.19 2.16 -23.12
C MET A 209 -0.70 2.21 -24.56
N GLU A 210 0.62 2.31 -24.78
CA GLU A 210 1.23 2.24 -26.11
C GLU A 210 0.95 0.91 -26.83
N LEU A 211 0.70 -0.16 -26.08
CA LEU A 211 0.32 -1.47 -26.60
C LEU A 211 -1.20 -1.64 -26.79
N GLY A 212 -1.99 -0.59 -26.56
CA GLY A 212 -3.45 -0.57 -26.77
C GLY A 212 -4.25 -1.18 -25.63
N SER A 213 -3.73 -1.17 -24.40
CA SER A 213 -4.42 -1.64 -23.19
C SER A 213 -4.32 -0.60 -22.06
N PHE A 214 -4.72 -0.94 -20.83
CA PHE A 214 -4.65 -0.04 -19.67
C PHE A 214 -4.56 -0.82 -18.36
N PHE A 215 -4.11 -0.19 -17.29
CA PHE A 215 -4.10 -0.84 -15.97
C PHE A 215 -5.53 -1.09 -15.47
N GLY A 216 -5.79 -2.29 -14.97
CA GLY A 216 -7.14 -2.77 -14.67
C GLY A 216 -7.91 -3.42 -15.83
N ALA A 217 -7.39 -3.41 -17.07
CA ALA A 217 -7.99 -4.17 -18.19
C ALA A 217 -7.90 -5.69 -18.00
N LEU A 218 -6.94 -6.14 -17.20
CA LEU A 218 -6.79 -7.52 -16.75
C LEU A 218 -6.97 -7.58 -15.22
N PRO A 219 -7.36 -8.74 -14.66
CA PRO A 219 -7.48 -8.88 -13.22
C PRO A 219 -6.14 -8.67 -12.49
N VAL A 220 -6.22 -8.14 -11.27
CA VAL A 220 -5.07 -7.92 -10.37
C VAL A 220 -5.06 -8.94 -9.24
N HIS A 221 -3.92 -9.10 -8.56
CA HIS A 221 -3.79 -9.97 -7.38
C HIS A 221 -3.24 -9.20 -6.17
N ASN A 222 -3.54 -9.67 -4.96
CA ASN A 222 -3.09 -9.08 -3.68
C ASN A 222 -1.93 -9.83 -3.01
N GLY A 223 -1.24 -10.72 -3.72
CA GLY A 223 -0.32 -11.69 -3.11
C GLY A 223 0.84 -11.13 -2.29
N LEU A 224 1.26 -9.88 -2.54
CA LEU A 224 2.32 -9.22 -1.76
C LEU A 224 1.80 -8.68 -0.42
N TRP A 225 0.55 -8.19 -0.38
CA TRP A 225 0.00 -7.57 0.83
C TRP A 225 -0.21 -8.56 1.96
N GLN A 226 -0.47 -9.83 1.65
CA GLN A 226 -0.59 -10.86 2.68
C GLN A 226 0.67 -10.94 3.56
N SER A 227 1.87 -10.82 2.99
CA SER A 227 3.10 -10.79 3.76
C SER A 227 3.19 -9.54 4.65
N ALA A 228 2.66 -8.40 4.20
CA ALA A 228 2.60 -7.19 5.00
C ALA A 228 1.64 -7.33 6.19
N THR A 229 0.48 -7.96 5.98
CA THR A 229 -0.47 -8.30 7.05
C THR A 229 0.17 -9.25 8.07
N ASP A 230 0.78 -10.35 7.59
CA ASP A 230 1.41 -11.38 8.44
C ASP A 230 2.60 -10.84 9.26
N THR A 231 3.18 -9.70 8.85
CA THR A 231 4.33 -9.04 9.52
C THR A 231 4.00 -7.66 10.09
N SER A 232 2.72 -7.29 10.14
CA SER A 232 2.26 -5.93 10.54
C SER A 232 2.64 -5.53 11.97
N HIS A 233 3.02 -6.50 12.81
CA HIS A 233 3.34 -6.32 14.22
C HIS A 233 4.85 -6.32 14.51
N ASP A 234 5.70 -6.58 13.50
CA ASP A 234 7.14 -6.76 13.70
C ASP A 234 7.92 -6.12 12.54
N LEU A 235 8.67 -5.07 12.85
CA LEU A 235 9.46 -4.31 11.88
C LEU A 235 10.57 -5.15 11.25
N LEU A 236 11.26 -5.99 12.02
CA LEU A 236 12.30 -6.85 11.45
C LEU A 236 11.71 -7.93 10.55
N ALA A 237 10.58 -8.52 10.96
CA ALA A 237 9.85 -9.46 10.11
C ALA A 237 9.40 -8.77 8.81
N ARG A 238 8.90 -7.53 8.90
CA ARG A 238 8.52 -6.72 7.73
C ARG A 238 9.70 -6.50 6.79
N LEU A 239 10.83 -6.03 7.32
CA LEU A 239 12.04 -5.80 6.54
C LEU A 239 12.55 -7.08 5.89
N ALA A 240 12.62 -8.19 6.63
CA ALA A 240 13.11 -9.47 6.11
C ALA A 240 12.22 -10.02 4.98
N ILE A 241 10.90 -10.02 5.16
CA ILE A 241 10.00 -10.66 4.20
C ILE A 241 9.72 -9.74 3.02
N VAL A 242 9.38 -8.48 3.27
CA VAL A 242 8.98 -7.55 2.21
C VAL A 242 10.21 -6.94 1.55
N HIS A 243 11.02 -6.22 2.32
CA HIS A 243 12.08 -5.37 1.75
C HIS A 243 13.39 -6.10 1.46
N MET A 244 13.50 -7.39 1.79
CA MET A 244 14.65 -8.22 1.44
C MET A 244 14.23 -9.43 0.57
N VAL A 245 13.30 -10.28 1.03
CA VAL A 245 12.91 -11.47 0.25
C VAL A 245 12.12 -11.11 -1.01
N HIS A 246 11.08 -10.27 -0.92
CA HIS A 246 10.27 -9.93 -2.10
C HIS A 246 11.00 -9.00 -3.07
N GLU A 247 11.73 -7.99 -2.59
CA GLU A 247 12.54 -7.11 -3.45
C GLU A 247 13.64 -7.92 -4.18
N ALA A 248 14.38 -8.77 -3.46
CA ALA A 248 15.40 -9.58 -4.10
C ALA A 248 14.80 -10.62 -5.06
N ARG A 249 13.52 -10.99 -4.87
CA ARG A 249 12.80 -11.83 -5.84
C ARG A 249 12.50 -11.07 -7.14
N GLY A 250 12.27 -9.76 -7.09
CA GLY A 250 12.21 -8.89 -8.26
C GLY A 250 13.49 -9.03 -9.10
N LEU A 251 14.65 -8.86 -8.47
CA LEU A 251 15.97 -8.99 -9.12
C LEU A 251 16.18 -10.33 -9.84
N ASP A 252 15.65 -11.44 -9.29
CA ASP A 252 15.77 -12.76 -9.90
C ASP A 252 14.93 -12.92 -11.18
N VAL A 253 13.80 -12.20 -11.26
CA VAL A 253 12.80 -12.36 -12.33
C VAL A 253 13.07 -11.43 -13.52
N TYR A 254 13.63 -10.25 -13.28
CA TYR A 254 13.88 -9.26 -14.34
C TYR A 254 14.77 -9.77 -15.48
N PRO A 255 15.94 -10.42 -15.26
CA PRO A 255 16.81 -10.86 -16.36
C PRO A 255 16.12 -11.79 -17.36
N GLN A 256 15.31 -12.72 -16.86
CA GLN A 256 14.54 -13.62 -17.73
C GLN A 256 13.42 -12.88 -18.47
N THR A 257 12.81 -11.89 -17.82
CA THR A 257 11.74 -11.07 -18.40
C THR A 257 12.29 -10.19 -19.52
N LEU A 258 13.42 -9.50 -19.28
CA LEU A 258 14.18 -8.74 -20.28
C LEU A 258 14.52 -9.59 -21.50
N SER A 259 15.11 -10.78 -21.28
CA SER A 259 15.46 -11.72 -22.35
C SER A 259 14.25 -12.12 -23.20
N ARG A 260 13.08 -12.34 -22.59
CA ARG A 260 11.85 -12.65 -23.32
C ARG A 260 11.36 -11.48 -24.17
N PHE A 261 11.34 -10.26 -23.65
CA PHE A 261 10.94 -9.09 -24.43
C PHE A 261 11.90 -8.84 -25.60
N ALA A 262 13.21 -8.95 -25.36
CA ALA A 262 14.25 -8.80 -26.38
C ALA A 262 14.10 -9.84 -27.50
N ALA A 263 13.88 -11.11 -27.15
CA ALA A 263 13.69 -12.20 -28.12
C ALA A 263 12.48 -12.00 -29.04
N HIS A 264 11.52 -11.16 -28.65
CA HIS A 264 10.34 -10.81 -29.44
C HIS A 264 10.40 -9.40 -30.04
N GLY A 265 11.57 -8.75 -30.02
CA GLY A 265 11.81 -7.45 -30.64
C GLY A 265 11.16 -6.26 -29.92
N ASP A 266 10.75 -6.41 -28.66
CA ASP A 266 10.10 -5.35 -27.89
C ASP A 266 11.13 -4.51 -27.10
N SER A 267 11.99 -3.80 -27.84
CA SER A 267 13.07 -3.00 -27.26
C SER A 267 12.57 -1.87 -26.36
N SER A 268 11.33 -1.39 -26.57
CA SER A 268 10.72 -0.37 -25.70
C SER A 268 10.42 -0.92 -24.31
N SER A 269 9.85 -2.12 -24.20
CA SER A 269 9.63 -2.77 -22.90
C SER A 269 10.94 -3.16 -22.22
N VAL A 270 11.98 -3.54 -22.98
CA VAL A 270 13.31 -3.80 -22.42
C VAL A 270 13.86 -2.56 -21.71
N LYS A 271 13.85 -1.39 -22.36
CA LYS A 271 14.33 -0.13 -21.77
C LYS A 271 13.60 0.24 -20.48
N VAL A 272 12.28 0.06 -20.44
CA VAL A 272 11.48 0.30 -19.23
C VAL A 272 11.95 -0.60 -18.08
N LEU A 273 12.13 -1.90 -18.34
CA LEU A 273 12.53 -2.87 -17.33
C LEU A 273 13.99 -2.72 -16.89
N GLU A 274 14.88 -2.19 -17.74
CA GLU A 274 16.27 -1.87 -17.37
C GLU A 274 16.35 -0.73 -16.34
N VAL A 275 15.49 0.29 -16.48
CA VAL A 275 15.37 1.37 -15.49
C VAL A 275 14.93 0.79 -14.15
N ILE A 276 13.84 0.02 -14.16
CA ILE A 276 13.28 -0.59 -12.94
C ILE A 276 14.32 -1.48 -12.27
N TYR A 277 14.96 -2.38 -13.03
CA TYR A 277 16.00 -3.28 -12.51
C TYR A 277 17.14 -2.53 -11.80
N THR A 278 17.53 -1.36 -12.30
CA THR A 278 18.62 -0.57 -11.71
C THR A 278 18.23 -0.01 -10.34
N ASP A 279 17.00 0.50 -10.21
CA ASP A 279 16.50 1.08 -8.96
C ASP A 279 16.25 0.01 -7.89
N GLU A 280 15.76 -1.17 -8.29
CA GLU A 280 15.46 -2.33 -7.44
C GLU A 280 16.68 -2.85 -6.64
N ILE A 281 17.89 -2.70 -7.19
CA ILE A 281 19.13 -3.01 -6.47
C ILE A 281 19.24 -2.13 -5.21
N THR A 282 18.86 -0.86 -5.32
CA THR A 282 18.91 0.08 -4.20
C THR A 282 17.80 -0.18 -3.17
N HIS A 283 16.68 -0.77 -3.57
CA HIS A 283 15.58 -1.15 -2.68
C HIS A 283 15.98 -2.32 -1.77
N VAL A 284 16.58 -3.37 -2.36
CA VAL A 284 17.15 -4.49 -1.59
C VAL A 284 18.23 -3.99 -0.61
N ALA A 285 19.09 -3.06 -1.05
CA ALA A 285 20.11 -2.48 -0.20
C ALA A 285 19.53 -1.69 0.98
N ALA A 286 18.42 -0.97 0.77
CA ALA A 286 17.72 -0.26 1.84
C ALA A 286 17.13 -1.23 2.88
N GLY A 287 16.45 -2.28 2.44
CA GLY A 287 15.93 -3.33 3.33
C GLY A 287 17.03 -3.98 4.16
N LEU A 288 18.14 -4.37 3.52
CA LEU A 288 19.30 -4.96 4.18
C LEU A 288 19.96 -4.00 5.19
N ARG A 289 20.13 -2.73 4.81
CA ARG A 289 20.72 -1.69 5.68
C ARG A 289 19.91 -1.53 6.96
N TRP A 290 18.59 -1.38 6.87
CA TRP A 290 17.76 -1.16 8.06
C TRP A 290 17.61 -2.40 8.91
N PHE A 291 17.54 -3.58 8.28
CA PHE A 291 17.53 -4.85 9.01
C PHE A 291 18.83 -5.02 9.83
N THR A 292 19.98 -4.80 9.21
CA THR A 292 21.29 -4.92 9.86
C THR A 292 21.55 -3.82 10.89
N TYR A 293 21.08 -2.59 10.64
CA TYR A 293 21.12 -1.49 11.61
C TYR A 293 20.39 -1.85 12.90
N ILE A 294 19.13 -2.31 12.80
CA ILE A 294 18.32 -2.67 13.97
C ILE A 294 18.97 -3.86 14.70
N CYS A 295 19.35 -4.92 13.99
CA CYS A 295 20.03 -6.06 14.61
C CYS A 295 21.30 -5.64 15.36
N SER A 296 22.11 -4.77 14.77
CA SER A 296 23.33 -4.25 15.41
C SER A 296 23.02 -3.46 16.69
N LYS A 297 22.01 -2.59 16.65
CA LYS A 297 21.57 -1.79 17.80
C LYS A 297 21.00 -2.65 18.94
N GLU A 298 20.34 -3.75 18.60
CA GLU A 298 19.77 -4.70 19.55
C GLU A 298 20.75 -5.80 20.00
N GLY A 299 21.96 -5.84 19.43
CA GLY A 299 22.97 -6.88 19.73
C GLY A 299 22.62 -8.26 19.19
N TRP A 300 21.83 -8.33 18.11
CA TRP A 300 21.41 -9.56 17.44
C TRP A 300 22.30 -9.91 16.25
N ASP A 301 22.50 -11.21 16.01
CA ASP A 301 23.15 -11.70 14.80
C ASP A 301 22.19 -11.55 13.61
N SER A 302 22.52 -10.69 12.67
CA SER A 302 21.64 -10.35 11.55
C SER A 302 21.33 -11.56 10.66
N LEU A 303 22.30 -12.41 10.34
CA LEU A 303 22.10 -13.56 9.45
C LEU A 303 21.17 -14.59 10.10
N LYS A 304 21.46 -14.96 11.35
CA LYS A 304 20.64 -15.89 12.12
C LYS A 304 19.22 -15.35 12.27
N THR A 305 19.08 -14.09 12.65
CA THR A 305 17.77 -13.44 12.85
C THR A 305 16.97 -13.44 11.55
N PHE A 306 17.61 -13.09 10.42
CA PHE A 306 16.98 -13.14 9.11
C PHE A 306 16.52 -14.55 8.74
N HIS A 307 17.38 -15.57 8.90
CA HIS A 307 17.00 -16.94 8.58
C HIS A 307 15.82 -17.43 9.43
N ASP A 308 15.80 -17.09 10.71
CA ASP A 308 14.73 -17.48 11.62
C ASP A 308 13.41 -16.80 11.26
N LEU A 309 13.43 -15.49 10.98
CA LEU A 309 12.25 -14.73 10.54
C LEU A 309 11.73 -15.21 9.18
N VAL A 310 12.61 -15.51 8.22
CA VAL A 310 12.17 -16.05 6.93
C VAL A 310 11.53 -17.42 7.09
N LYS A 311 12.11 -18.32 7.90
CA LYS A 311 11.48 -19.64 8.16
C LYS A 311 10.13 -19.51 8.86
N LEU A 312 9.96 -18.51 9.73
CA LEU A 312 8.74 -18.30 10.49
C LEU A 312 7.62 -17.69 9.64
N HIS A 313 7.93 -16.67 8.83
CA HIS A 313 6.92 -15.86 8.14
C HIS A 313 6.81 -16.14 6.63
N PHE A 314 7.81 -16.75 5.99
CA PHE A 314 7.75 -17.08 4.57
C PHE A 314 7.19 -18.48 4.33
N LYS A 315 6.10 -18.57 3.56
CA LYS A 315 5.46 -19.86 3.22
C LYS A 315 6.26 -20.58 2.13
N GLY A 316 7.17 -21.47 2.55
CA GLY A 316 7.93 -22.37 1.68
C GLY A 316 9.42 -22.06 1.66
N PHE A 317 10.08 -22.35 0.54
CA PHE A 317 11.52 -22.15 0.35
C PHE A 317 11.78 -21.09 -0.70
N LEU A 318 12.92 -20.41 -0.59
CA LEU A 318 13.40 -19.52 -1.64
C LEU A 318 13.74 -20.35 -2.89
N LYS A 319 13.33 -19.86 -4.06
CA LYS A 319 13.38 -20.63 -5.32
C LYS A 319 14.40 -20.05 -6.29
N PRO A 320 15.45 -20.81 -6.67
CA PRO A 320 16.35 -20.42 -7.74
C PRO A 320 15.63 -20.37 -9.11
N PRO A 321 16.25 -19.81 -10.17
CA PRO A 321 17.58 -19.18 -10.16
C PRO A 321 17.59 -17.85 -9.41
N PHE A 322 18.71 -17.55 -8.75
CA PHE A 322 18.96 -16.27 -8.09
C PHE A 322 19.79 -15.38 -9.00
N ASN A 323 19.53 -14.08 -8.98
CA ASN A 323 20.41 -13.09 -9.57
C ASN A 323 21.53 -12.74 -8.58
N THR A 324 22.55 -13.59 -8.52
CA THR A 324 23.68 -13.44 -7.59
C THR A 324 24.41 -12.10 -7.78
N GLU A 325 24.57 -11.63 -9.01
CA GLU A 325 25.25 -10.35 -9.31
C GLU A 325 24.46 -9.15 -8.78
N GLY A 326 23.15 -9.08 -9.10
CA GLY A 326 22.28 -8.00 -8.61
C GLY A 326 22.17 -7.99 -7.08
N ARG A 327 21.98 -9.17 -6.47
CA ARG A 327 21.92 -9.31 -5.00
C ARG A 327 23.25 -8.91 -4.33
N ASN A 328 24.39 -9.31 -4.89
CA ASN A 328 25.71 -8.91 -4.38
C ASN A 328 25.94 -7.40 -4.51
N THR A 329 25.46 -6.77 -5.59
CA THR A 329 25.53 -5.31 -5.77
C THR A 329 24.72 -4.58 -4.70
N ALA A 330 23.59 -5.14 -4.29
CA ALA A 330 22.79 -4.65 -3.16
C ALA A 330 23.40 -4.97 -1.77
N GLY A 331 24.51 -5.71 -1.71
CA GLY A 331 25.14 -6.18 -0.48
C GLY A 331 24.58 -7.48 0.09
N MET A 332 23.57 -8.08 -0.55
CA MET A 332 22.95 -9.34 -0.12
C MET A 332 23.70 -10.54 -0.69
N THR A 333 24.74 -10.98 0.01
CA THR A 333 25.57 -12.15 -0.30
C THR A 333 24.80 -13.48 -0.20
N GLU A 334 25.36 -14.56 -0.74
CA GLU A 334 24.72 -15.89 -0.79
C GLU A 334 24.37 -16.47 0.59
N GLU A 335 25.12 -16.13 1.64
CA GLU A 335 24.84 -16.52 3.03
C GLU A 335 23.45 -16.09 3.52
N TRP A 336 22.87 -15.02 2.95
CA TRP A 336 21.52 -14.58 3.31
C TRP A 336 20.46 -15.55 2.80
N TYR A 337 20.56 -16.06 1.58
CA TYR A 337 19.44 -16.73 0.90
C TYR A 337 19.69 -18.19 0.51
N VAL A 338 20.93 -18.63 0.31
CA VAL A 338 21.23 -20.02 -0.02
C VAL A 338 20.80 -20.99 1.08
N PRO A 339 20.97 -20.71 2.39
CA PRO A 339 20.48 -21.59 3.45
C PRO A 339 18.95 -21.77 3.50
N LEU A 340 18.21 -20.91 2.80
CA LEU A 340 16.75 -20.88 2.79
C LEU A 340 16.14 -21.56 1.56
N VAL A 341 16.97 -22.20 0.72
CA VAL A 341 16.49 -23.05 -0.38
C VAL A 341 16.04 -24.40 0.14
N LYS A 342 15.21 -25.10 -0.64
CA LYS A 342 14.82 -26.47 -0.32
C LYS A 342 16.07 -27.35 -0.26
N PRO A 343 16.31 -28.09 0.84
CA PRO A 343 17.41 -29.05 0.89
C PRO A 343 17.28 -30.04 -0.28
N SER A 344 18.35 -30.22 -1.03
CA SER A 344 18.43 -31.25 -2.06
C SER A 344 18.14 -32.59 -1.40
N ASN A 345 17.18 -33.38 -1.91
CA ASN A 345 17.04 -34.78 -1.53
C ASN A 345 18.29 -35.51 -2.03
N ILE A 346 19.38 -35.49 -1.27
CA ILE A 346 20.48 -36.44 -1.47
C ILE A 346 19.88 -37.80 -1.15
N GLN A 347 19.77 -38.63 -2.18
CA GLN A 347 19.29 -39.99 -2.08
C GLN A 347 20.01 -40.69 -0.93
N LYS A 348 19.22 -41.22 0.02
CA LYS A 348 19.63 -42.38 0.81
C LYS A 348 19.96 -43.50 -0.19
N THR A 349 21.21 -43.57 -0.61
CA THR A 349 21.76 -44.81 -1.14
C THR A 349 22.17 -45.63 0.08
N SER A 350 21.57 -46.81 0.13
CA SER A 350 21.65 -47.79 1.22
C SER A 350 23.03 -48.41 1.33
#